data_AF-A0A1X0NUT0-F1
#
_entry.id   AF-A0A1X0NUT0-F1
#
_cell.length_a   1.000
_cell.length_b   1.000
_cell.length_c   1.000
_cell.angle_alpha   90.00
_cell.angle_beta   90.00
_cell.angle_gamma   90.00
#
_symmetry.space_group_name_H-M   'P 1'
#
loop_
_entity.id
_entity.type
_entity.pdbx_description
1 polymer ?
#
loop_
_entity_poly.entity_id
_entity_poly.type
_entity_poly.pdbx_seq_one_letter_code
_entity_poly.pdbx_strand_id
1 'polypeptide(L)'
;LKRIYAPRPLSTPAIKINNTVLTENQKAKHFIRLYSRRAKRHPHSYPPPPIPVTDTEFIPITAAELERAQRLLPKGTAAGPDGIYGESLQHLGPCAKAETLALFNESLRTGVVPVSWKVGIIVPLL
;
A
#
# COMPACT_ATOMS: atom_id res chain seq x y z
N LEU A 1 -0.59 -41.23 2.97
CA LEU A 1 -1.37 -40.12 2.37
C LEU A 1 -0.70 -39.66 1.09
N LYS A 2 -1.23 -40.00 -0.09
CA LYS A 2 -0.69 -39.55 -1.39
C LYS A 2 -1.08 -38.08 -1.58
N ARG A 3 -0.10 -37.16 -1.59
CA ARG A 3 -0.34 -35.76 -1.95
C ARG A 3 -0.70 -35.72 -3.44
N ILE A 4 -1.96 -35.47 -3.74
CA ILE A 4 -2.42 -35.16 -5.09
C ILE A 4 -2.01 -33.70 -5.34
N TYR A 5 -0.85 -33.49 -5.95
CA TYR A 5 -0.51 -32.20 -6.52
C TYR A 5 -1.12 -32.15 -7.92
N ALA A 6 -2.07 -31.23 -8.14
CA ALA A 6 -2.43 -30.87 -9.51
C ALA A 6 -1.19 -30.26 -10.19
N PRO A 7 -0.86 -30.67 -11.43
CA PRO A 7 0.24 -30.04 -12.14
C PRO A 7 -0.01 -28.55 -12.27
N ARG A 8 0.98 -27.73 -11.92
CA ARG A 8 0.89 -26.29 -12.09
C ARG A 8 0.76 -26.01 -13.59
N PRO A 9 -0.28 -25.31 -14.05
CA PRO A 9 -0.44 -25.00 -15.47
C PRO A 9 0.78 -24.19 -15.95
N LEU A 10 1.27 -24.51 -17.16
CA LEU A 10 2.44 -23.87 -17.78
C LEU A 10 2.23 -22.37 -18.05
N SER A 11 0.98 -21.92 -18.06
CA SER A 11 0.61 -20.52 -18.29
C SER A 11 -0.64 -20.16 -17.50
N THR A 12 -0.71 -18.94 -16.98
CA THR A 12 -1.89 -18.39 -16.32
C THR A 12 -3.02 -18.26 -17.36
N PRO A 13 -4.16 -18.96 -17.20
CA PRO A 13 -5.25 -18.88 -18.18
C PRO A 13 -5.81 -17.46 -18.24
N ALA A 14 -6.04 -16.97 -19.47
CA ALA A 14 -6.59 -15.65 -19.70
C ALA A 14 -7.97 -15.49 -19.03
N ILE A 15 -8.16 -14.41 -18.29
CA ILE A 15 -9.43 -14.09 -17.64
C ILE A 15 -10.45 -13.72 -18.71
N LYS A 16 -11.57 -14.45 -18.74
CA LYS A 16 -12.67 -14.24 -19.68
C LYS A 16 -13.96 -13.92 -18.95
N ILE A 17 -14.74 -12.99 -19.50
CA ILE A 17 -16.13 -12.76 -19.11
C ILE A 17 -16.96 -13.05 -20.37
N ASN A 18 -17.97 -13.92 -20.28
CA ASN A 18 -18.81 -14.30 -21.41
C ASN A 18 -18.00 -14.73 -22.66
N ASN A 19 -16.97 -15.56 -22.46
CA ASN A 19 -16.00 -16.00 -23.48
C ASN A 19 -15.10 -14.92 -24.11
N THR A 20 -15.24 -13.65 -23.75
CA THR A 20 -14.35 -12.58 -24.24
C THR A 20 -13.14 -12.41 -23.32
N VAL A 21 -11.94 -12.40 -23.89
CA VAL A 21 -10.70 -12.13 -23.15
C VAL A 21 -10.67 -10.66 -22.73
N LEU A 22 -10.39 -10.42 -21.46
CA LEU A 22 -10.30 -9.05 -20.92
C LEU A 22 -8.94 -8.43 -21.21
N THR A 23 -8.93 -7.14 -21.52
CA THR A 23 -7.72 -6.30 -21.48
C THR A 23 -7.24 -6.10 -20.04
N GLU A 24 -5.98 -5.68 -19.82
CA GLU A 24 -5.44 -5.48 -18.47
C GLU A 24 -6.28 -4.52 -17.61
N ASN A 25 -6.73 -3.40 -18.20
CA ASN A 25 -7.61 -2.46 -17.51
C ASN A 25 -8.97 -3.08 -17.16
N GLN A 26 -9.51 -3.93 -18.03
CA GLN A 26 -10.76 -4.64 -17.75
C GLN A 26 -10.57 -5.72 -16.67
N LYS A 27 -9.43 -6.42 -16.66
CA LYS A 27 -9.06 -7.35 -15.58
C LYS A 27 -8.97 -6.62 -14.23
N ALA A 28 -8.26 -5.49 -14.17
CA ALA A 28 -8.13 -4.71 -12.95
C ALA A 28 -9.50 -4.26 -12.40
N LYS A 29 -10.36 -3.68 -13.25
CA LYS A 29 -11.74 -3.30 -12.87
C LYS A 29 -12.57 -4.51 -12.42
N HIS A 30 -12.42 -5.64 -13.09
CA HIS A 30 -13.13 -6.87 -12.72
C HIS A 30 -12.69 -7.38 -11.34
N PHE A 31 -11.39 -7.40 -11.06
CA PHE A 31 -10.85 -7.79 -9.77
C PHE A 31 -11.30 -6.87 -8.64
N ILE A 32 -11.23 -5.55 -8.83
CA ILE A 32 -11.74 -4.58 -7.85
C ILE A 32 -13.19 -4.93 -7.49
N ARG A 33 -14.08 -5.09 -8.49
CA ARG A 33 -15.49 -5.42 -8.25
C ARG A 33 -15.66 -6.78 -7.57
N LEU A 34 -14.87 -7.79 -7.96
CA LEU A 34 -14.94 -9.14 -7.40
C LEU A 34 -14.53 -9.15 -5.93
N TYR A 35 -13.41 -8.51 -5.58
CA TYR A 35 -12.93 -8.42 -4.20
C TYR A 35 -13.82 -7.51 -3.35
N SER A 36 -14.29 -6.37 -3.86
CA SER A 36 -15.27 -5.55 -3.11
C SER A 36 -16.55 -6.32 -2.75
N ARG A 37 -17.00 -7.24 -3.62
CA ARG A 37 -18.19 -8.08 -3.36
C ARG A 37 -17.92 -9.25 -2.41
N ARG A 38 -16.73 -9.85 -2.48
CA ARG A 38 -16.40 -11.08 -1.73
C ARG A 38 -15.65 -10.82 -0.42
N ALA A 39 -14.97 -9.69 -0.29
CA ALA A 39 -14.25 -9.32 0.91
C ALA A 39 -15.27 -9.10 2.04
N LYS A 40 -15.36 -10.08 2.93
CA LYS A 40 -16.07 -9.97 4.19
C LYS A 40 -15.03 -9.83 5.28
N ARG A 41 -15.31 -8.99 6.28
CA ARG A 41 -14.54 -9.03 7.53
C ARG A 41 -14.65 -10.44 8.11
N HIS A 42 -13.56 -10.94 8.67
CA HIS A 42 -13.55 -12.24 9.34
C HIS A 42 -14.63 -12.23 10.45
N PRO A 43 -15.37 -13.32 10.72
CA PRO A 43 -16.47 -13.34 11.71
C PRO A 43 -16.05 -12.90 13.11
N HIS A 44 -14.78 -13.10 13.46
CA HIS A 44 -14.17 -12.67 14.73
C HIS A 44 -13.26 -11.44 14.57
N SER A 45 -13.38 -10.71 13.45
CA SER A 45 -12.74 -9.41 13.30
C SER A 45 -13.56 -8.39 14.06
N TYR A 46 -13.10 -8.04 15.25
CA TYR A 46 -13.57 -6.86 15.94
C TYR A 46 -12.96 -5.63 15.27
N PRO A 47 -13.66 -4.47 15.25
CA PRO A 47 -12.96 -3.23 14.99
C PRO A 47 -11.80 -3.12 15.98
N PRO A 48 -10.63 -2.60 15.55
CA PRO A 48 -9.56 -2.33 16.51
C PRO A 48 -10.16 -1.51 17.66
N PRO A 49 -9.80 -1.81 18.91
CA PRO A 49 -10.25 -1.00 20.04
C PRO A 49 -9.93 0.47 19.74
N PRO A 50 -10.78 1.43 20.18
CA PRO A 50 -10.47 2.84 20.07
C PRO A 50 -9.06 3.06 20.60
N ILE A 51 -8.22 3.73 19.82
CA ILE A 51 -6.88 4.08 20.27
C ILE A 51 -7.08 4.92 21.54
N PRO A 52 -6.50 4.54 22.69
CA PRO A 52 -6.61 5.35 23.90
C PRO A 52 -6.07 6.74 23.57
N VAL A 53 -6.95 7.73 23.57
CA VAL A 53 -6.55 9.14 23.50
C VAL A 53 -6.01 9.47 24.88
N THR A 54 -4.71 9.31 25.05
CA THR A 54 -4.01 9.97 26.14
C THR A 54 -3.86 11.43 25.74
N ASP A 55 -4.24 12.36 26.63
CA ASP A 55 -3.89 13.79 26.53
C ASP A 55 -2.37 13.99 26.73
N THR A 56 -1.58 13.26 25.96
CA THR A 56 -0.14 13.38 25.88
C THR A 56 0.19 14.43 24.82
N GLU A 57 1.04 15.39 25.19
CA GLU A 57 1.57 16.36 24.25
C GLU A 57 2.19 15.65 23.03
N PHE A 58 1.88 16.14 21.83
CA PHE A 58 2.43 15.61 20.59
C PHE A 58 3.95 15.79 20.57
N ILE A 59 4.68 14.68 20.45
CA ILE A 59 6.13 14.68 20.27
C ILE A 59 6.42 14.57 18.76
N PRO A 60 7.00 15.60 18.12
CA PRO A 60 7.32 15.54 16.70
C PRO A 60 8.46 14.56 16.41
N ILE A 61 8.39 13.93 15.24
CA ILE A 61 9.49 13.18 14.65
C ILE A 61 10.69 14.12 14.46
N THR A 62 11.87 13.61 14.79
CA THR A 62 13.15 14.30 14.61
C THR A 62 13.76 14.01 13.22
N ALA A 63 14.64 14.88 12.75
CA ALA A 63 15.39 14.63 11.51
C ALA A 63 16.18 13.31 11.56
N ALA A 64 16.77 12.98 12.72
CA ALA A 64 17.52 11.75 12.90
C ALA A 64 16.64 10.49 12.77
N GLU A 65 15.39 10.55 13.25
CA GLU A 65 14.42 9.47 13.08
C GLU A 65 14.01 9.31 11.63
N LEU A 66 13.73 10.41 10.93
CA LEU A 66 13.41 10.38 9.50
C LEU A 66 14.55 9.73 8.70
N GLU A 67 15.80 10.13 8.96
CA GLU A 67 16.95 9.57 8.26
C GLU A 67 17.17 8.09 8.58
N ARG A 68 16.94 7.66 9.83
CA ARG A 68 16.94 6.22 10.18
C ARG A 68 15.87 5.47 9.41
N ALA A 69 14.64 6.00 9.35
CA ALA A 69 13.54 5.36 8.65
C ALA A 69 13.80 5.27 7.14
N GLN A 70 14.33 6.32 6.52
CA GLN A 70 14.71 6.31 5.09
C GLN A 70 15.70 5.19 4.78
N ARG A 71 16.76 5.02 5.60
CA ARG A 71 17.74 3.94 5.40
C ARG A 71 17.14 2.53 5.48
N LEU A 72 16.04 2.37 6.21
CA LEU A 72 15.37 1.10 6.41
C LEU A 72 14.28 0.81 5.38
N LEU A 73 14.03 1.73 4.42
CA LEU A 73 13.01 1.51 3.40
C LEU A 73 13.34 0.26 2.54
N PRO A 74 12.36 -0.63 2.33
CA PRO A 74 12.54 -1.83 1.52
C PRO A 74 12.72 -1.45 0.05
N LYS A 75 13.61 -2.17 -0.62
CA LYS A 75 13.90 -2.01 -2.06
C LYS A 75 13.03 -2.94 -2.90
N GLY A 76 12.84 -2.60 -4.17
CA GLY A 76 12.03 -3.34 -5.13
C GLY A 76 10.53 -3.26 -4.86
N THR A 77 10.07 -2.24 -4.14
CA THR A 77 8.65 -2.00 -3.90
C THR A 77 8.04 -1.17 -5.03
N ALA A 78 6.73 -1.31 -5.24
CA ALA A 78 6.03 -0.52 -6.25
C ALA A 78 6.02 0.97 -5.84
N ALA A 79 6.21 1.85 -6.83
CA ALA A 79 6.07 3.28 -6.63
C ALA A 79 4.64 3.67 -6.22
N GLY A 80 4.51 4.81 -5.55
CA GLY A 80 3.22 5.44 -5.33
C GLY A 80 2.55 5.86 -6.65
N PRO A 81 1.28 6.32 -6.60
CA PRO A 81 0.58 6.87 -7.77
C PRO A 81 1.27 8.11 -8.39
N ASP A 82 2.15 8.75 -7.64
CA ASP A 82 3.02 9.86 -8.04
C ASP A 82 4.28 9.41 -8.79
N GLY A 83 4.52 8.09 -8.91
CA GLY A 83 5.72 7.54 -9.55
C GLY A 83 6.97 7.61 -8.67
N ILE A 84 6.85 7.97 -7.39
CA ILE A 84 7.98 8.04 -6.47
C ILE A 84 8.20 6.65 -5.83
N TYR A 85 9.42 6.13 -6.00
CA TYR A 85 9.85 4.88 -5.40
C TYR A 85 10.35 5.11 -3.96
N GLY A 86 10.25 4.10 -3.10
CA GLY A 86 10.79 4.16 -1.75
C GLY A 86 12.30 4.44 -1.74
N GLU A 87 13.03 3.90 -2.71
CA GLU A 87 14.46 4.16 -2.92
C GLU A 87 14.75 5.62 -3.25
N SER A 88 13.86 6.30 -3.97
CA SER A 88 14.00 7.74 -4.24
C SER A 88 14.00 8.55 -2.95
N LEU A 89 13.22 8.13 -1.94
CA LEU A 89 13.19 8.76 -0.61
C LEU A 89 14.50 8.59 0.17
N GLN A 90 15.30 7.57 -0.15
CA GLN A 90 16.63 7.37 0.47
C GLN A 90 17.66 8.39 -0.01
N HIS A 91 17.43 9.01 -1.18
CA HIS A 91 18.36 9.89 -1.85
C HIS A 91 17.94 11.37 -1.83
N LEU A 92 16.97 11.73 -0.99
CA LEU A 92 16.52 13.12 -0.86
C LEU A 92 17.64 14.04 -0.41
N GLY A 93 17.74 15.20 -1.07
CA GLY A 93 18.58 16.31 -0.62
C GLY A 93 18.06 16.96 0.67
N PRO A 94 18.87 17.81 1.33
CA PRO A 94 18.52 18.40 2.63
C PRO A 94 17.18 19.15 2.64
N CYS A 95 16.90 19.94 1.59
CA CYS A 95 15.63 20.67 1.46
C CYS A 95 14.43 19.71 1.42
N ALA A 96 14.48 18.70 0.55
CA ALA A 96 13.40 17.73 0.43
C ALA A 96 13.21 16.89 1.70
N LYS A 97 14.28 16.58 2.43
CA LYS A 97 14.19 15.94 3.76
C LYS A 97 13.47 16.83 4.77
N ALA A 98 13.75 18.13 4.80
CA ALA A 98 13.09 19.07 5.69
C ALA A 98 11.58 19.17 5.40
N GLU A 99 11.21 19.26 4.12
CA GLU A 99 9.80 19.26 3.71
C GLU A 99 9.09 17.95 4.05
N THR A 100 9.76 16.80 3.84
CA THR A 100 9.22 15.48 4.21
C THR A 100 8.96 15.39 5.72
N LEU A 101 9.90 15.89 6.53
CA LEU A 101 9.76 15.91 7.98
C LEU A 101 8.58 16.78 8.42
N ALA A 102 8.47 17.99 7.85
CA ALA A 102 7.38 18.92 8.14
C ALA A 102 6.02 18.31 7.78
N LEU A 103 5.93 17.68 6.60
CA LEU A 103 4.71 17.01 6.13
C LEU A 103 4.27 15.88 7.07
N PHE A 104 5.19 15.01 7.51
CA PHE A 104 4.85 13.93 8.43
C PHE A 104 4.44 14.44 9.81
N ASN A 105 5.16 15.42 10.36
CA ASN A 105 4.82 15.98 11.65
C ASN A 105 3.47 16.71 11.64
N GLU A 106 3.17 17.45 10.57
CA GLU A 106 1.87 18.11 10.43
C GLU A 106 0.74 17.09 10.31
N SER A 107 0.96 16.00 9.55
CA SER A 107 0.00 14.91 9.41
C SER A 107 -0.30 14.24 10.76
N LEU A 108 0.74 13.98 11.56
CA LEU A 108 0.58 13.38 12.88
C LEU A 108 -0.06 14.32 13.89
N ARG A 109 0.35 15.60 13.90
CA ARG A 109 -0.18 16.63 14.79
C ARG A 109 -1.67 16.87 14.59
N THR A 110 -2.11 16.86 13.33
CA THR A 110 -3.52 17.12 12.97
C THR A 110 -4.36 15.84 12.91
N GLY A 111 -3.73 14.67 12.87
CA GLY A 111 -4.40 13.40 12.58
C GLY A 111 -4.91 13.30 11.14
N VAL A 112 -4.50 14.21 10.24
CA VAL A 112 -4.94 14.26 8.85
C VAL A 112 -3.86 13.67 7.94
N VAL A 113 -4.19 12.60 7.24
CA VAL A 113 -3.31 11.96 6.26
C VAL A 113 -3.72 12.37 4.84
N PRO A 114 -2.79 12.79 3.96
CA PRO A 114 -3.08 13.10 2.57
C PRO A 114 -3.84 11.96 1.88
N VAL A 115 -4.89 12.31 1.13
CA VAL A 115 -5.73 11.31 0.43
C VAL A 115 -4.91 10.49 -0.55
N SER A 116 -3.92 11.10 -1.21
CA SER A 116 -3.01 10.43 -2.15
C SER A 116 -2.26 9.24 -1.52
N TRP A 117 -1.93 9.29 -0.22
CA TRP A 117 -1.25 8.18 0.46
C TRP A 117 -2.15 6.95 0.66
N LYS A 118 -3.48 7.13 0.52
CA LYS A 118 -4.47 6.04 0.61
C LYS A 118 -4.80 5.45 -0.75
N VAL A 119 -4.22 5.97 -1.83
CA VAL A 119 -4.45 5.51 -3.20
C VAL A 119 -3.35 4.53 -3.60
N GLY A 120 -3.73 3.36 -4.10
CA GLY A 120 -2.82 2.37 -4.66
C GLY A 120 -3.21 1.98 -6.08
N ILE A 121 -2.23 1.72 -6.94
CA ILE A 121 -2.44 1.25 -8.31
C ILE A 121 -2.23 -0.27 -8.35
N ILE A 122 -3.21 -1.01 -8.88
CA ILE A 122 -3.10 -2.45 -9.11
C ILE A 122 -2.60 -2.68 -10.53
N VAL A 123 -1.37 -3.19 -10.65
CA VAL A 123 -0.79 -3.61 -11.94
C VAL A 123 -0.87 -5.14 -12.04
N PRO A 124 -1.72 -5.70 -12.93
CA PRO A 124 -1.75 -7.15 -13.15
C PRO A 124 -0.46 -7.65 -13.80
N LEU A 125 0.11 -8.73 -13.25
CA LEU A 125 1.26 -9.44 -13.83
C LEU A 125 0.76 -10.53 -14.80
N LEU A 126 1.44 -10.70 -15.94
CA LEU A 126 1.15 -11.70 -16.98
C LEU A 126 2.00 -12.96 -16.80
#